data_AF-A0A354WR79-F1
#
_entry.id   AF-A0A354WR79-F1
#
_cell.length_a   1.000
_cell.length_b   1.000
_cell.length_c   1.000
_cell.angle_alpha   90.00
_cell.angle_beta   90.00
_cell.angle_gamma   90.00
#
_symmetry.space_group_name_H-M   'P 1'
#
loop_
_entity.id
_entity.type
_entity.pdbx_description
1 polymer ?
#
loop_
_entity_poly.entity_id
_entity_poly.type
_entity_poly.pdbx_seq_one_letter_code
_entity_poly.pdbx_strand_id
1 'polypeptide(L)'
;MKLADLEKKKLQPDVPADGEMSEELQKKLKELDKESNTAEYTGICAKIIAAICICFSLFQIYTGFFGALDAMIQRCVHLSFGICLVYLLCPTKKSWIKKGHFHPLDVALAVIAMIPPIYILVNYQQLILRAGTATPTDTAIGILGIVMIIEAARRIVGLPIVIVVCCFLAYGFFGPYMPGPLAHRGLTLKQMVGHLFFTTEGVFGIPMGVSSTFIFLFILFGAYLEKTGLGKFFIDIANAIAGWASGGPAKVAVISSALQGTISGSSVANVVGSGSFTIPMMKKLGYHKNFAGAVEAAASTGGQLMPPIMGAAAFLMAEFVGIPYMDVVKAAIVPAVLYFIGVFLGVHFEAKKNDLKGTPKSELPPWGKILKEEGHLAIPLIAIIGLLASGYTPMKAALAGIFISIASAMLRANTRMSFADIIDGLVKGARGALGVLIACASAGMIIGIVTKTGVGLKLASTLVDVAAGNFMLLLFCTMLTSLILGMGVPTTANYVITSTIAAPALIQLGVPVLAAHMFVFYFGIIADITPPVALAAFAGSAISGGDPLKTGVNASKLGIAAFIIPYVFVLSPELLGINATLIGLTET
;
A
#
# COMPACT_ATOMS: atom_id res chain seq x y z
N MET A 1 -43.20 -34.44 -12.08
CA MET A 1 -41.95 -33.72 -11.74
C MET A 1 -42.09 -32.31 -12.30
N LYS A 2 -42.42 -31.33 -11.44
CA LYS A 2 -42.93 -30.00 -11.87
C LYS A 2 -41.77 -29.09 -12.28
N LEU A 3 -41.99 -28.26 -13.30
CA LEU A 3 -41.01 -27.29 -13.85
C LEU A 3 -40.36 -26.36 -12.81
N ALA A 4 -40.94 -26.22 -11.61
CA ALA A 4 -40.38 -25.44 -10.51
C ALA A 4 -39.05 -25.99 -9.93
N ASP A 5 -38.76 -27.28 -10.12
CA ASP A 5 -37.52 -27.88 -9.60
C ASP A 5 -36.31 -27.68 -10.55
N LEU A 6 -36.55 -27.29 -11.81
CA LEU A 6 -35.49 -27.02 -12.79
C LEU A 6 -34.98 -25.58 -12.74
N GLU A 7 -35.78 -24.61 -12.28
CA GLU A 7 -35.34 -23.22 -12.12
C GLU A 7 -34.50 -23.00 -10.85
N LYS A 8 -34.72 -23.79 -9.78
CA LYS A 8 -33.88 -23.72 -8.57
C LYS A 8 -32.45 -24.25 -8.78
N LYS A 9 -32.20 -25.04 -9.83
CA LYS A 9 -30.89 -25.63 -10.12
C LYS A 9 -29.96 -24.73 -10.96
N LYS A 10 -30.43 -23.59 -11.46
CA LYS A 10 -29.65 -22.67 -12.34
C LYS A 10 -29.11 -21.40 -11.65
N LEU A 11 -29.27 -21.25 -10.34
CA LEU A 11 -28.91 -20.01 -9.62
C LEU A 11 -27.94 -20.18 -8.44
N GLN A 12 -27.33 -21.35 -8.28
CA GLN A 12 -26.20 -21.51 -7.37
C GLN A 12 -24.92 -21.63 -8.21
N PRO A 13 -23.97 -20.69 -8.13
CA PRO A 13 -22.63 -20.97 -8.61
C PRO A 13 -22.08 -22.10 -7.74
N ASP A 14 -21.69 -23.21 -8.37
CA ASP A 14 -20.93 -24.29 -7.77
C ASP A 14 -19.73 -23.67 -7.04
N VAL A 15 -19.80 -23.61 -5.72
CA VAL A 15 -18.64 -23.35 -4.87
C VAL A 15 -17.97 -24.72 -4.71
N PRO A 16 -16.74 -24.92 -5.22
CA PRO A 16 -16.05 -26.20 -5.07
C PRO A 16 -15.95 -26.56 -3.59
N ALA A 17 -16.17 -27.83 -3.28
CA ALA A 17 -16.13 -28.35 -1.92
C ALA A 17 -14.70 -28.46 -1.35
N ASP A 18 -13.67 -28.11 -2.13
CA ASP A 18 -12.28 -28.12 -1.73
C ASP A 18 -11.70 -26.71 -1.91
N GLY A 19 -10.90 -26.25 -0.95
CA GLY A 19 -10.36 -24.88 -0.87
C GLY A 19 -9.39 -24.47 -1.99
N GLU A 20 -9.44 -25.12 -3.15
CA GLU A 20 -8.72 -24.70 -4.34
C GLU A 20 -9.52 -23.65 -5.11
N MET A 21 -9.00 -22.43 -5.09
CA MET A 21 -9.55 -21.30 -5.82
C MET A 21 -9.46 -21.55 -7.33
N SER A 22 -10.58 -21.47 -8.07
CA SER A 22 -10.59 -21.73 -9.52
C SER A 22 -9.57 -20.86 -10.26
N GLU A 23 -8.94 -21.39 -11.32
CA GLU A 23 -7.92 -20.65 -12.08
C GLU A 23 -8.44 -19.30 -12.61
N GLU A 24 -9.73 -19.24 -12.98
CA GLU A 24 -10.37 -18.00 -13.42
C GLU A 24 -10.48 -16.96 -12.30
N LEU A 25 -10.80 -17.40 -11.08
CA LEU A 25 -10.87 -16.54 -9.91
C LEU A 25 -9.46 -16.06 -9.51
N GLN A 26 -8.46 -16.93 -9.52
CA GLN A 26 -7.06 -16.54 -9.28
C GLN A 26 -6.60 -15.48 -10.28
N LYS A 27 -6.95 -15.64 -11.56
CA LYS A 27 -6.63 -14.65 -12.61
C LYS A 27 -7.32 -13.31 -12.36
N LYS A 28 -8.61 -13.31 -12.01
CA LYS A 28 -9.37 -12.09 -11.68
C LYS A 28 -8.77 -11.37 -10.46
N LEU A 29 -8.39 -12.10 -9.41
CA LEU A 29 -7.77 -11.50 -8.23
C LEU A 29 -6.40 -10.88 -8.53
N LYS A 30 -5.57 -11.55 -9.35
CA LYS A 30 -4.32 -10.97 -9.86
C LYS A 30 -4.54 -9.72 -10.72
N GLU A 31 -5.65 -9.60 -11.43
CA GLU A 31 -5.95 -8.38 -12.19
C GLU A 31 -6.35 -7.19 -11.32
N LEU A 32 -6.94 -7.47 -10.15
CA LEU A 32 -7.29 -6.46 -9.15
C LEU A 32 -6.07 -5.99 -8.35
N ASP A 33 -5.18 -6.92 -7.98
CA ASP A 33 -3.88 -6.60 -7.38
C ASP A 33 -2.79 -6.48 -8.46
N LYS A 34 -2.73 -5.32 -9.11
CA LYS A 34 -1.77 -5.08 -10.20
C LYS A 34 -0.31 -5.19 -9.75
N GLU A 35 0.00 -4.84 -8.51
CA GLU A 35 1.36 -4.88 -7.97
C GLU A 35 1.89 -6.32 -7.88
N SER A 36 0.99 -7.27 -7.63
CA SER A 36 1.31 -8.71 -7.59
C SER A 36 1.19 -9.42 -8.96
N ASN A 37 0.74 -8.73 -10.02
CA ASN A 37 0.47 -9.32 -11.34
C ASN A 37 1.70 -9.40 -12.26
N THR A 38 2.81 -9.94 -11.74
CA THR A 38 4.05 -10.13 -12.51
C THR A 38 4.08 -11.46 -13.24
N ALA A 39 4.80 -11.50 -14.37
CA ALA A 39 5.02 -12.70 -15.15
C ALA A 39 5.93 -13.71 -14.43
N GLU A 40 5.61 -14.99 -14.62
CA GLU A 40 6.46 -16.11 -14.19
C GLU A 40 7.22 -16.68 -15.39
N TYR A 41 8.53 -16.88 -15.19
CA TYR A 41 9.44 -17.43 -16.20
C TYR A 41 10.00 -18.76 -15.74
N THR A 42 10.52 -19.56 -16.68
CA THR A 42 11.17 -20.84 -16.39
C THR A 42 12.56 -20.89 -17.03
N GLY A 43 13.37 -21.89 -16.64
CA GLY A 43 14.70 -22.11 -17.23
C GLY A 43 15.69 -20.96 -16.99
N ILE A 44 16.41 -20.55 -18.04
CA ILE A 44 17.47 -19.53 -17.95
C ILE A 44 16.89 -18.15 -17.63
N CYS A 45 15.73 -17.79 -18.18
CA CYS A 45 15.09 -16.49 -17.93
C CYS A 45 14.74 -16.32 -16.45
N ALA A 46 14.23 -17.38 -15.82
CA ALA A 46 13.96 -17.40 -14.37
C ALA A 46 15.23 -17.18 -13.55
N LYS A 47 16.35 -17.82 -13.94
CA LYS A 47 17.65 -17.65 -13.27
C LYS A 47 18.18 -16.22 -13.39
N ILE A 48 18.01 -15.60 -14.57
CA ILE A 48 18.41 -14.20 -14.79
C ILE A 48 17.59 -13.26 -13.89
N ILE A 49 16.26 -13.40 -13.88
CA ILE A 49 15.39 -12.62 -12.98
C ILE A 49 15.80 -12.81 -11.52
N ALA A 50 15.96 -14.07 -11.10
CA ALA A 50 16.32 -14.39 -9.73
C ALA A 50 17.67 -13.75 -9.36
N ALA A 51 18.67 -13.81 -10.24
CA ALA A 51 19.96 -13.16 -10.03
C ALA A 51 19.83 -11.64 -9.86
N ILE A 52 19.05 -10.96 -10.71
CA ILE A 52 18.82 -9.51 -10.60
C ILE A 52 18.10 -9.18 -9.29
N CYS A 53 17.05 -9.93 -8.92
CA CYS A 53 16.32 -9.73 -7.66
C CYS A 53 17.20 -9.97 -6.43
N ILE A 54 18.05 -10.99 -6.46
CA ILE A 54 19.01 -11.29 -5.38
C ILE A 54 20.02 -10.15 -5.27
N CYS A 55 20.63 -9.72 -6.38
CA CYS A 55 21.56 -8.58 -6.38
C CYS A 55 20.89 -7.31 -5.83
N PHE A 56 19.65 -7.04 -6.24
CA PHE A 56 18.89 -5.90 -5.75
C PHE A 56 18.66 -5.98 -4.24
N SER A 57 18.21 -7.13 -3.74
CA SER A 57 17.97 -7.35 -2.31
C SER A 57 19.27 -7.27 -1.50
N LEU A 58 20.35 -7.86 -1.99
CA LEU A 58 21.66 -7.82 -1.34
C LEU A 58 22.23 -6.40 -1.30
N PHE A 59 22.05 -5.60 -2.35
CA PHE A 59 22.42 -4.19 -2.33
C PHE A 59 21.70 -3.41 -1.22
N GLN A 60 20.40 -3.67 -1.05
CA GLN A 60 19.59 -3.00 -0.03
C GLN A 60 19.93 -3.48 1.39
N ILE A 61 20.19 -4.77 1.57
CA ILE A 61 20.71 -5.32 2.83
C ILE A 61 22.09 -4.71 3.15
N TYR A 62 22.97 -4.62 2.16
CA TYR A 62 24.32 -4.06 2.32
C TYR A 62 24.26 -2.60 2.78
N THR A 63 23.51 -1.76 2.07
CA THR A 63 23.34 -0.34 2.45
C THR A 63 22.56 -0.18 3.75
N GLY A 64 21.66 -1.11 4.08
CA GLY A 64 21.03 -1.19 5.39
C GLY A 64 22.03 -1.43 6.53
N PHE A 65 23.05 -2.27 6.31
CA PHE A 65 24.04 -2.65 7.32
C PHE A 65 25.19 -1.63 7.45
N PHE A 66 25.73 -1.18 6.31
CA PHE A 66 26.91 -0.32 6.25
C PHE A 66 26.60 1.17 6.11
N GLY A 67 25.32 1.53 5.94
CA GLY A 67 24.87 2.90 5.71
C GLY A 67 24.48 3.14 4.25
N ALA A 68 23.50 4.04 4.07
CA ALA A 68 23.05 4.44 2.74
C ALA A 68 24.14 5.26 2.03
N LEU A 69 24.21 5.10 0.71
CA LEU A 69 25.03 5.95 -0.14
C LEU A 69 24.46 7.38 -0.19
N ASP A 70 25.17 8.29 -0.88
CA ASP A 70 24.61 9.60 -1.23
C ASP A 70 23.19 9.45 -1.81
N ALA A 71 22.30 10.36 -1.44
CA ALA A 71 20.87 10.24 -1.72
C ALA A 71 20.60 10.03 -3.22
N MET A 72 21.29 10.75 -4.11
CA MET A 72 21.07 10.58 -5.55
C MET A 72 21.59 9.23 -6.03
N ILE A 73 22.80 8.83 -5.57
CA ILE A 73 23.41 7.55 -5.93
C ILE A 73 22.54 6.37 -5.49
N GLN A 74 22.12 6.34 -4.22
CA GLN A 74 21.25 5.30 -3.66
C GLN A 74 19.96 5.15 -4.48
N ARG A 75 19.30 6.29 -4.75
CA ARG A 75 18.02 6.34 -5.46
C ARG A 75 18.16 5.93 -6.92
N CYS A 76 19.24 6.30 -7.60
CA CYS A 76 19.53 5.88 -8.97
C CYS A 76 19.79 4.38 -9.07
N VAL A 77 20.63 3.80 -8.21
CA VAL A 77 20.88 2.34 -8.20
C VAL A 77 19.58 1.58 -7.93
N HIS A 78 18.80 2.02 -6.95
CA HIS A 78 17.49 1.43 -6.63
C HIS A 78 16.54 1.47 -7.84
N LEU A 79 16.40 2.63 -8.49
CA LEU A 79 15.56 2.77 -9.69
C LEU A 79 16.07 1.91 -10.86
N SER A 80 17.38 1.82 -11.07
CA SER A 80 17.97 0.98 -12.14
C SER A 80 17.57 -0.48 -12.01
N PHE A 81 17.66 -1.07 -10.80
CA PHE A 81 17.21 -2.43 -10.56
C PHE A 81 15.70 -2.57 -10.75
N GLY A 82 14.93 -1.67 -10.12
CA GLY A 82 13.47 -1.71 -10.14
C GLY A 82 12.90 -1.61 -11.55
N ILE A 83 13.30 -0.60 -12.30
CA ILE A 83 12.75 -0.36 -13.64
C ILE A 83 13.14 -1.48 -14.61
N CYS A 84 14.36 -2.02 -14.51
CA CYS A 84 14.79 -3.19 -15.28
C CYS A 84 13.88 -4.39 -15.02
N LEU A 85 13.67 -4.72 -13.75
CA LEU A 85 12.79 -5.82 -13.35
C LEU A 85 11.35 -5.61 -13.80
N VAL A 86 10.82 -4.39 -13.74
CA VAL A 86 9.46 -4.08 -14.21
C VAL A 86 9.30 -4.36 -15.70
N TYR A 87 10.25 -3.95 -16.55
CA TYR A 87 10.15 -4.24 -17.99
C TYR A 87 10.32 -5.73 -18.30
N LEU A 88 11.10 -6.47 -17.52
CA LEU A 88 11.26 -7.92 -17.67
C LEU A 88 10.08 -8.73 -17.12
N LEU A 89 9.41 -8.26 -16.06
CA LEU A 89 8.35 -8.99 -15.35
C LEU A 89 6.94 -8.53 -15.74
N CYS A 90 6.78 -7.33 -16.27
CA CYS A 90 5.51 -6.78 -16.73
C CYS A 90 5.58 -6.59 -18.25
N PRO A 91 5.36 -7.66 -19.04
CA PRO A 91 5.56 -7.63 -20.49
C PRO A 91 4.59 -6.66 -21.16
N THR A 92 5.01 -6.09 -22.29
CA THR A 92 4.18 -5.17 -23.08
C THR A 92 2.86 -5.83 -23.51
N LYS A 93 2.89 -7.12 -23.86
CA LYS A 93 1.70 -7.95 -24.09
C LYS A 93 1.85 -9.28 -23.39
N LYS A 94 0.86 -9.66 -22.57
CA LYS A 94 0.86 -10.95 -21.85
C LYS A 94 1.00 -12.16 -22.80
N SER A 95 0.47 -12.06 -24.04
CA SER A 95 0.56 -13.11 -25.06
C SER A 95 1.96 -13.35 -25.62
N TRP A 96 2.92 -12.47 -25.32
CA TRP A 96 4.31 -12.59 -25.79
C TRP A 96 5.16 -13.51 -24.93
N ILE A 97 4.71 -13.86 -23.72
CA ILE A 97 5.36 -14.87 -22.89
C ILE A 97 4.97 -16.24 -23.42
N LYS A 98 5.69 -16.71 -24.45
CA LYS A 98 5.57 -18.07 -24.96
C LYS A 98 6.69 -18.92 -24.38
N LYS A 99 6.32 -20.06 -23.78
CA LYS A 99 7.26 -21.07 -23.26
C LYS A 99 8.28 -20.54 -22.24
N GLY A 100 7.93 -19.50 -21.46
CA GLY A 100 8.76 -19.00 -20.35
C GLY A 100 10.03 -18.24 -20.76
N HIS A 101 10.10 -17.68 -21.97
CA HIS A 101 11.24 -16.90 -22.46
C HIS A 101 10.93 -15.40 -22.51
N PHE A 102 11.96 -14.56 -22.41
CA PHE A 102 11.82 -13.11 -22.63
C PHE A 102 11.45 -12.81 -24.07
N HIS A 103 10.61 -11.80 -24.26
CA HIS A 103 10.43 -11.20 -25.56
C HIS A 103 11.58 -10.20 -25.82
N PRO A 104 12.25 -10.23 -26.99
CA PRO A 104 13.39 -9.34 -27.26
C PRO A 104 13.08 -7.85 -27.07
N LEU A 105 11.86 -7.42 -27.38
CA LEU A 105 11.44 -6.03 -27.15
C LEU A 105 11.40 -5.66 -25.66
N ASP A 106 10.91 -6.55 -24.79
CA ASP A 106 10.87 -6.26 -23.35
C ASP A 106 12.29 -6.22 -22.75
N VAL A 107 13.22 -7.03 -23.27
CA VAL A 107 14.66 -6.94 -22.93
C VAL A 107 15.26 -5.62 -23.40
N ALA A 108 15.00 -5.22 -24.66
CA ALA A 108 15.49 -3.95 -25.19
C ALA A 108 14.96 -2.76 -24.38
N LEU A 109 13.66 -2.77 -24.04
CA LEU A 109 13.06 -1.75 -23.19
C LEU A 109 13.66 -1.75 -21.78
N ALA A 110 13.93 -2.91 -21.18
CA ALA A 110 14.59 -3.00 -19.88
C ALA A 110 15.99 -2.37 -19.90
N VAL A 111 16.78 -2.62 -20.96
CA VAL A 111 18.10 -2.00 -21.14
C VAL A 111 17.98 -0.49 -21.32
N ILE A 112 17.08 -0.04 -22.19
CA ILE A 112 16.84 1.39 -22.45
C ILE A 112 16.38 2.11 -21.17
N ALA A 113 15.52 1.48 -20.37
CA ALA A 113 14.99 2.05 -19.13
C ALA A 113 16.07 2.30 -18.07
N MET A 114 17.15 1.52 -18.08
CA MET A 114 18.27 1.69 -17.14
C MET A 114 19.21 2.83 -17.54
N ILE A 115 19.24 3.24 -18.81
CA ILE A 115 20.17 4.27 -19.30
C ILE A 115 20.02 5.57 -18.50
N PRO A 116 18.82 6.14 -18.28
CA PRO A 116 18.68 7.41 -17.58
C PRO A 116 19.19 7.45 -16.13
N PRO A 117 18.84 6.51 -15.23
CA PRO A 117 19.41 6.51 -13.89
C PRO A 117 20.93 6.19 -13.89
N ILE A 118 21.42 5.32 -14.79
CA ILE A 118 22.86 5.05 -14.90
C ILE A 118 23.63 6.27 -15.40
N TYR A 119 23.04 7.07 -16.30
CA TYR A 119 23.66 8.30 -16.78
C TYR A 119 23.96 9.27 -15.64
N ILE A 120 23.03 9.40 -14.67
CA ILE A 120 23.25 10.21 -13.47
C ILE A 120 24.40 9.65 -12.64
N LEU A 121 24.47 8.34 -12.44
CA LEU A 121 25.56 7.69 -11.68
C LEU A 121 26.93 7.96 -12.30
N VAL A 122 27.04 7.82 -13.62
CA VAL A 122 28.31 7.99 -14.34
C VAL A 122 28.73 9.46 -14.40
N ASN A 123 27.78 10.39 -14.53
CA ASN A 123 28.05 11.83 -14.68
C ASN A 123 27.82 12.64 -13.41
N TYR A 124 27.68 11.98 -12.25
CA TYR A 124 27.23 12.58 -11.00
C TYR A 124 28.00 13.86 -10.63
N GLN A 125 29.34 13.80 -10.63
CA GLN A 125 30.21 14.94 -10.32
C GLN A 125 30.00 16.12 -11.29
N GLN A 126 29.88 15.84 -12.59
CA GLN A 126 29.67 16.89 -13.59
C GLN A 126 28.29 17.54 -13.46
N LEU A 127 27.26 16.74 -13.17
CA LEU A 127 25.89 17.21 -13.00
C LEU A 127 25.78 18.15 -11.78
N ILE A 128 26.46 17.82 -10.68
CA ILE A 128 26.53 18.69 -9.50
C ILE A 128 27.25 20.00 -9.83
N LEU A 129 28.43 19.92 -10.46
CA LEU A 129 29.24 21.11 -10.78
C LEU A 129 28.54 22.08 -11.74
N ARG A 130 27.63 21.58 -12.59
CA ARG A 130 26.82 22.40 -13.51
C ARG A 130 25.62 23.08 -12.84
N ALA A 131 25.36 22.83 -11.56
CA ALA A 131 24.34 23.51 -10.74
C ALA A 131 22.96 23.66 -11.44
N GLY A 132 22.47 22.60 -12.10
CA GLY A 132 21.16 22.60 -12.77
C GLY A 132 21.14 23.17 -14.19
N THR A 133 22.29 23.52 -14.78
CA THR A 133 22.38 23.85 -16.21
C THR A 133 22.38 22.58 -17.07
N ALA A 134 21.18 22.06 -17.36
CA ALA A 134 21.02 20.89 -18.23
C ALA A 134 21.54 21.16 -19.65
N THR A 135 22.36 20.27 -20.17
CA THR A 135 22.76 20.23 -21.58
C THR A 135 21.63 19.65 -22.44
N PRO A 136 21.69 19.77 -23.78
CA PRO A 136 20.75 19.08 -24.67
C PRO A 136 20.75 17.55 -24.45
N THR A 137 21.93 16.97 -24.17
CA THR A 137 22.07 15.54 -23.84
C THR A 137 21.37 15.20 -22.53
N ASP A 138 21.58 15.99 -21.48
CA ASP A 138 20.88 15.81 -20.20
C ASP A 138 19.36 15.86 -20.41
N THR A 139 18.90 16.83 -21.20
CA THR A 139 17.47 16.99 -21.51
C THR A 139 16.92 15.75 -22.24
N ALA A 140 17.62 15.23 -23.24
CA ALA A 140 17.18 14.03 -23.97
C ALA A 140 17.13 12.79 -23.05
N ILE A 141 18.14 12.59 -22.21
CA ILE A 141 18.21 11.47 -21.26
C ILE A 141 17.11 11.59 -20.19
N GLY A 142 16.87 12.79 -19.67
CA GLY A 142 15.80 13.02 -18.69
C GLY A 142 14.41 12.82 -19.28
N ILE A 143 14.17 13.22 -20.54
CA ILE A 143 12.91 12.90 -21.24
C ILE A 143 12.74 11.39 -21.37
N LEU A 144 13.78 10.68 -21.80
CA LEU A 144 13.75 9.23 -21.87
C LEU A 144 13.41 8.62 -20.50
N GLY A 145 14.05 9.09 -19.43
CA GLY A 145 13.76 8.65 -18.05
C GLY A 145 12.31 8.85 -17.65
N ILE A 146 11.76 10.04 -17.86
CA ILE A 146 10.36 10.38 -17.56
C ILE A 146 9.40 9.45 -18.33
N VAL A 147 9.61 9.29 -19.64
CA VAL A 147 8.77 8.45 -20.49
C VAL A 147 8.82 6.98 -20.05
N MET A 148 10.01 6.46 -19.75
CA MET A 148 10.18 5.08 -19.32
C MET A 148 9.54 4.84 -17.93
N ILE A 149 9.57 5.82 -17.03
CA ILE A 149 8.88 5.71 -15.72
C ILE A 149 7.37 5.73 -15.90
N ILE A 150 6.82 6.60 -16.75
CA ILE A 150 5.37 6.66 -17.02
C ILE A 150 4.88 5.34 -17.62
N GLU A 151 5.63 4.78 -18.58
CA GLU A 151 5.30 3.50 -19.18
C GLU A 151 5.46 2.33 -18.19
N ALA A 152 6.48 2.35 -17.32
CA ALA A 152 6.60 1.40 -16.21
C ALA A 152 5.41 1.51 -15.24
N ALA A 153 4.98 2.73 -14.91
CA ALA A 153 3.84 2.98 -14.03
C ALA A 153 2.55 2.41 -14.64
N ARG A 154 2.34 2.56 -15.95
CA ARG A 154 1.22 1.94 -16.66
C ARG A 154 1.21 0.41 -16.52
N ARG A 155 2.39 -0.21 -16.55
CA ARG A 155 2.58 -1.66 -16.52
C ARG A 155 2.33 -2.29 -15.14
N ILE A 156 2.83 -1.69 -14.07
CA ILE A 156 2.79 -2.29 -12.72
C ILE A 156 1.85 -1.60 -11.73
N VAL A 157 1.69 -0.27 -11.83
CA VAL A 157 0.85 0.50 -10.89
C VAL A 157 -0.57 0.65 -11.46
N GLY A 158 -0.68 1.05 -12.73
CA GLY A 158 -1.94 1.14 -13.47
C GLY A 158 -2.20 2.49 -14.13
N LEU A 159 -3.35 2.59 -14.79
CA LEU A 159 -3.72 3.78 -15.55
C LEU A 159 -4.03 5.01 -14.67
N PRO A 160 -4.66 4.90 -13.48
CA PRO A 160 -4.98 6.08 -12.68
C PRO A 160 -3.75 6.93 -12.33
N ILE A 161 -2.64 6.32 -11.88
CA ILE A 161 -1.41 7.08 -11.60
C ILE A 161 -0.83 7.75 -12.86
N VAL A 162 -0.92 7.10 -14.02
CA VAL A 162 -0.43 7.62 -15.29
C VAL A 162 -1.23 8.84 -15.71
N ILE A 163 -2.56 8.78 -15.60
CA ILE A 163 -3.44 9.92 -15.89
C ILE A 163 -3.05 11.09 -15.00
N VAL A 164 -2.91 10.87 -13.69
CA VAL A 164 -2.54 11.93 -12.74
C VAL A 164 -1.18 12.54 -13.11
N VAL A 165 -0.15 11.72 -13.34
CA VAL A 165 1.19 12.21 -13.75
C VAL A 165 1.09 13.02 -15.04
N CYS A 166 0.41 12.52 -16.07
CA CYS A 166 0.25 13.21 -17.34
C CYS A 166 -0.51 14.54 -17.17
N CYS A 167 -1.53 14.60 -16.32
CA CYS A 167 -2.24 15.83 -15.99
C CYS A 167 -1.33 16.86 -15.33
N PHE A 168 -0.49 16.46 -14.37
CA PHE A 168 0.49 17.37 -13.74
C PHE A 168 1.57 17.83 -14.72
N LEU A 169 2.11 16.94 -15.56
CA LEU A 169 3.07 17.33 -16.59
C LEU A 169 2.43 18.32 -17.58
N ALA A 170 1.20 18.07 -18.02
CA ALA A 170 0.44 18.98 -18.87
C ALA A 170 0.21 20.33 -18.18
N TYR A 171 -0.23 20.33 -16.92
CA TYR A 171 -0.39 21.54 -16.11
C TYR A 171 0.90 22.36 -16.06
N GLY A 172 2.05 21.70 -15.86
CA GLY A 172 3.36 22.34 -15.90
C GLY A 172 3.65 23.14 -17.18
N PHE A 173 3.17 22.67 -18.34
CA PHE A 173 3.31 23.40 -19.61
C PHE A 173 2.21 24.43 -19.84
N PHE A 174 0.95 24.08 -19.56
CA PHE A 174 -0.23 24.88 -19.92
C PHE A 174 -0.66 25.89 -18.85
N GLY A 175 0.15 26.09 -17.81
CA GLY A 175 -0.06 27.09 -16.75
C GLY A 175 -0.58 28.46 -17.20
N PRO A 176 -0.08 29.07 -18.31
CA PRO A 176 -0.55 30.40 -18.74
C PRO A 176 -2.02 30.44 -19.20
N TYR A 177 -2.58 29.29 -19.59
CA TYR A 177 -3.96 29.16 -20.06
C TYR A 177 -4.92 28.75 -18.94
N MET A 178 -4.42 28.48 -17.73
CA MET A 178 -5.25 28.07 -16.61
C MET A 178 -6.02 29.26 -16.03
N PRO A 179 -7.27 29.07 -15.59
CA PRO A 179 -8.06 30.16 -15.05
C PRO A 179 -7.63 30.56 -13.63
N GLY A 180 -7.72 31.85 -13.33
CA GLY A 180 -7.65 32.39 -11.97
C GLY A 180 -6.39 31.98 -11.19
N PRO A 181 -6.51 31.59 -9.91
CA PRO A 181 -5.36 31.24 -9.05
C PRO A 181 -4.50 30.08 -9.58
N LEU A 182 -5.05 29.23 -10.45
CA LEU A 182 -4.33 28.09 -11.04
C LEU A 182 -3.32 28.53 -12.12
N ALA A 183 -3.39 29.76 -12.60
CA ALA A 183 -2.46 30.29 -13.61
C ALA A 183 -1.01 30.37 -13.09
N HIS A 184 -0.04 30.06 -13.95
CA HIS A 184 1.37 30.31 -13.72
C HIS A 184 2.11 30.52 -15.05
N ARG A 185 3.38 30.92 -15.00
CA ARG A 185 4.16 31.29 -16.21
C ARG A 185 4.40 30.15 -17.22
N GLY A 186 4.02 28.92 -16.89
CA GLY A 186 4.42 27.72 -17.63
C GLY A 186 5.90 27.35 -17.39
N LEU A 187 6.23 26.09 -17.65
CA LEU A 187 7.60 25.57 -17.58
C LEU A 187 8.09 25.26 -18.99
N THR A 188 9.33 25.64 -19.30
CA THR A 188 9.99 25.14 -20.52
C THR A 188 10.35 23.67 -20.35
N LEU A 189 10.49 22.94 -21.46
CA LEU A 189 10.89 21.53 -21.44
C LEU A 189 12.18 21.30 -20.65
N LYS A 190 13.17 22.18 -20.83
CA LYS A 190 14.46 22.12 -20.11
C LYS A 190 14.29 22.32 -18.60
N GLN A 191 13.45 23.28 -18.17
CA GLN A 191 13.18 23.52 -16.75
C GLN A 191 12.44 22.33 -16.12
N MET A 192 11.46 21.77 -16.83
CA MET A 192 10.68 20.64 -16.36
C MET A 192 11.57 19.41 -16.21
N VAL A 193 12.28 19.01 -17.27
CA VAL A 193 13.16 17.83 -17.24
C VAL A 193 14.31 18.01 -16.24
N GLY A 194 14.94 19.18 -16.24
CA GLY A 194 16.01 19.53 -15.30
C GLY A 194 15.56 19.36 -13.86
N HIS A 195 14.37 19.86 -13.52
CA HIS A 195 13.85 19.71 -12.16
C HIS A 195 13.38 18.28 -11.84
N LEU A 196 12.57 17.68 -12.71
CA LEU A 196 11.94 16.39 -12.41
C LEU A 196 12.92 15.23 -12.38
N PHE A 197 13.99 15.26 -13.19
CA PHE A 197 14.86 14.10 -13.35
C PHE A 197 16.26 14.28 -12.72
N PHE A 198 16.78 15.51 -12.65
CA PHE A 198 18.15 15.76 -12.17
C PHE A 198 18.22 16.39 -10.78
N THR A 199 17.10 16.49 -10.06
CA THR A 199 17.06 16.99 -8.68
C THR A 199 16.41 16.01 -7.73
N THR A 200 16.59 16.24 -6.43
CA THR A 200 15.95 15.49 -5.34
C THR A 200 14.55 16.01 -4.99
N GLU A 201 13.93 16.80 -5.88
CA GLU A 201 12.55 17.29 -5.73
C GLU A 201 11.60 16.62 -6.74
N GLY A 202 12.13 15.77 -7.63
CA GLY A 202 11.37 15.06 -8.66
C GLY A 202 11.34 13.54 -8.45
N VAL A 203 11.61 12.78 -9.53
CA VAL A 203 11.68 11.31 -9.55
C VAL A 203 12.55 10.76 -8.42
N PHE A 204 13.70 11.38 -8.19
CA PHE A 204 14.65 10.98 -7.15
C PHE A 204 14.43 11.74 -5.84
N GLY A 205 13.19 12.14 -5.53
CA GLY A 205 12.87 12.89 -4.32
C GLY A 205 12.56 12.05 -3.10
N ILE A 206 11.87 12.66 -2.12
CA ILE A 206 11.51 12.05 -0.83
C ILE A 206 10.89 10.65 -1.02
N PRO A 207 9.88 10.43 -1.89
CA PRO A 207 9.27 9.10 -2.03
C PRO A 207 10.27 8.02 -2.47
N MET A 208 11.18 8.36 -3.38
CA MET A 208 12.21 7.44 -3.85
C MET A 208 13.29 7.19 -2.77
N GLY A 209 13.61 8.21 -1.95
CA GLY A 209 14.49 8.05 -0.79
C GLY A 209 13.94 7.07 0.23
N VAL A 210 12.67 7.23 0.58
CA VAL A 210 11.95 6.36 1.51
C VAL A 210 11.82 4.93 0.94
N SER A 211 11.51 4.80 -0.37
CA SER A 211 11.50 3.50 -1.09
C SER A 211 12.85 2.79 -1.03
N SER A 212 13.93 3.52 -1.34
CA SER A 212 15.28 2.96 -1.50
C SER A 212 16.03 2.68 -0.20
N THR A 213 15.49 3.08 0.95
CA THR A 213 16.11 2.87 2.25
C THR A 213 15.33 1.82 3.05
N PHE A 214 14.29 2.23 3.77
CA PHE A 214 13.62 1.34 4.72
C PHE A 214 12.37 0.65 4.16
N ILE A 215 11.60 1.24 3.22
CA ILE A 215 10.41 0.57 2.69
C ILE A 215 10.78 -0.75 2.02
N PHE A 216 11.84 -0.77 1.20
CA PHE A 216 12.30 -2.00 0.57
C PHE A 216 12.63 -3.08 1.62
N LEU A 217 13.35 -2.72 2.69
CA LEU A 217 13.70 -3.66 3.75
C LEU A 217 12.47 -4.16 4.52
N PHE A 218 11.45 -3.32 4.72
CA PHE A 218 10.19 -3.74 5.33
C PHE A 218 9.38 -4.67 4.42
N ILE A 219 9.36 -4.44 3.12
CA ILE A 219 8.73 -5.35 2.15
C ILE A 219 9.47 -6.69 2.13
N LEU A 220 10.81 -6.65 2.13
CA LEU A 220 11.64 -7.85 2.21
C LEU A 220 11.40 -8.61 3.53
N PHE A 221 11.32 -7.91 4.65
CA PHE A 221 10.92 -8.46 5.94
C PHE A 221 9.54 -9.12 5.88
N GLY A 222 8.54 -8.43 5.31
CA GLY A 222 7.20 -8.97 5.11
C GLY A 222 7.20 -10.26 4.29
N ALA A 223 7.99 -10.31 3.21
CA ALA A 223 8.14 -11.50 2.38
C ALA A 223 8.73 -12.69 3.15
N TYR A 224 9.72 -12.46 4.03
CA TYR A 224 10.24 -13.49 4.91
C TYR A 224 9.21 -13.94 5.94
N LEU A 225 8.51 -13.01 6.59
CA LEU A 225 7.45 -13.33 7.55
C LEU A 225 6.33 -14.16 6.93
N GLU A 226 5.86 -13.79 5.73
CA GLU A 226 4.82 -14.54 5.04
C GLU A 226 5.27 -15.97 4.73
N LYS A 227 6.53 -16.14 4.31
CA LYS A 227 7.13 -17.46 4.05
C LYS A 227 7.17 -18.36 5.29
N THR A 228 7.21 -17.79 6.50
CA THR A 228 7.19 -18.58 7.75
C THR A 228 5.81 -19.16 8.10
N GLY A 229 4.74 -18.74 7.42
CA GLY A 229 3.36 -19.15 7.74
C GLY A 229 2.63 -18.21 8.70
N LEU A 230 3.16 -17.00 8.95
CA LEU A 230 2.59 -16.04 9.89
C LEU A 230 1.12 -15.67 9.62
N GLY A 231 0.70 -15.62 8.35
CA GLY A 231 -0.70 -15.35 8.00
C GLY A 231 -1.66 -16.39 8.58
N LYS A 232 -1.28 -17.67 8.53
CA LYS A 232 -2.06 -18.76 9.14
C LYS A 232 -2.10 -18.61 10.67
N PHE A 233 -0.97 -18.30 11.28
CA PHE A 233 -0.90 -18.04 12.73
C PHE A 233 -1.86 -16.94 13.18
N PHE A 234 -1.98 -15.84 12.42
CA PHE A 234 -2.95 -14.79 12.73
C PHE A 234 -4.40 -15.26 12.63
N ILE A 235 -4.73 -16.07 11.62
CA ILE A 235 -6.06 -16.66 11.46
C ILE A 235 -6.36 -17.62 12.62
N ASP A 236 -5.40 -18.45 13.02
CA ASP A 236 -5.59 -19.44 14.10
C ASP A 236 -5.74 -18.76 15.47
N ILE A 237 -4.95 -17.71 15.75
CA ILE A 237 -5.13 -16.85 16.92
C ILE A 237 -6.51 -16.17 16.91
N ALA A 238 -6.90 -15.58 15.79
CA ALA A 238 -8.18 -14.90 15.68
C ALA A 238 -9.35 -15.86 15.89
N ASN A 239 -9.27 -17.09 15.34
CA ASN A 239 -10.23 -18.17 15.57
C ASN A 239 -10.34 -18.55 17.04
N ALA A 240 -9.21 -18.73 17.73
CA ALA A 240 -9.21 -19.06 19.14
C ALA A 240 -9.81 -17.95 20.02
N ILE A 241 -9.59 -16.67 19.66
CA ILE A 241 -10.13 -15.51 20.40
C ILE A 241 -11.63 -15.32 20.15
N ALA A 242 -12.06 -15.36 18.89
CA ALA A 242 -13.38 -14.86 18.50
C ALA A 242 -14.27 -15.86 17.73
N GLY A 243 -13.72 -16.99 17.27
CA GLY A 243 -14.45 -17.97 16.46
C GLY A 243 -15.67 -18.59 17.16
N TRP A 244 -15.64 -18.68 18.49
CA TRP A 244 -16.74 -19.19 19.30
C TRP A 244 -17.90 -18.21 19.49
N ALA A 245 -17.67 -16.91 19.24
CA ALA A 245 -18.68 -15.90 19.47
C ALA A 245 -19.76 -15.92 18.37
N SER A 246 -20.95 -15.38 18.66
CA SER A 246 -21.98 -15.17 17.62
C SER A 246 -21.39 -14.37 16.46
N GLY A 247 -21.54 -14.92 15.25
CA GLY A 247 -20.92 -14.39 14.03
C GLY A 247 -19.41 -14.63 13.91
N GLY A 248 -18.86 -15.60 14.64
CA GLY A 248 -17.43 -15.86 14.86
C GLY A 248 -16.53 -15.62 13.65
N PRO A 249 -16.72 -16.31 12.51
CA PRO A 249 -15.94 -16.10 11.29
C PRO A 249 -15.77 -14.64 10.84
N ALA A 250 -16.78 -13.78 11.01
CA ALA A 250 -16.65 -12.36 10.66
C ALA A 250 -15.77 -11.59 11.66
N LYS A 251 -15.83 -11.94 12.95
CA LYS A 251 -14.94 -11.36 13.97
C LYS A 251 -13.50 -11.85 13.80
N VAL A 252 -13.35 -13.11 13.41
CA VAL A 252 -12.07 -13.70 13.03
C VAL A 252 -11.47 -12.91 11.87
N ALA A 253 -12.25 -12.68 10.81
CA ALA A 253 -11.85 -11.81 9.69
C ALA A 253 -11.37 -10.44 10.16
N VAL A 254 -12.17 -9.76 11.01
CA VAL A 254 -11.80 -8.43 11.53
C VAL A 254 -10.45 -8.45 12.26
N ILE A 255 -10.21 -9.43 13.14
CA ILE A 255 -8.97 -9.52 13.92
C ILE A 255 -7.78 -9.96 13.04
N SER A 256 -7.95 -10.99 12.21
CA SER A 256 -6.87 -11.51 11.37
C SER A 256 -6.45 -10.49 10.32
N SER A 257 -7.39 -9.80 9.68
CA SER A 257 -7.07 -8.76 8.69
C SER A 257 -6.46 -7.52 9.36
N ALA A 258 -6.82 -7.20 10.61
CA ALA A 258 -6.14 -6.15 11.37
C ALA A 258 -4.65 -6.47 11.54
N LEU A 259 -4.34 -7.69 12.01
CA LEU A 259 -2.97 -8.16 12.23
C LEU A 259 -2.19 -8.27 10.92
N GLN A 260 -2.78 -8.87 9.89
CA GLN A 260 -2.14 -9.06 8.59
C GLN A 260 -1.92 -7.74 7.85
N GLY A 261 -2.86 -6.80 7.98
CA GLY A 261 -2.77 -5.47 7.39
C GLY A 261 -1.62 -4.63 7.93
N THR A 262 -1.20 -4.86 9.19
CA THR A 262 -0.01 -4.20 9.74
C THR A 262 1.22 -4.46 8.89
N ILE A 263 1.32 -5.65 8.29
CA ILE A 263 2.49 -6.12 7.54
C ILE A 263 2.36 -5.76 6.06
N SER A 264 1.21 -6.09 5.45
CA SER A 264 1.05 -5.95 4.00
C SER A 264 0.94 -4.48 3.58
N GLY A 265 0.34 -3.63 4.41
CA GLY A 265 0.11 -2.23 4.07
C GLY A 265 -0.75 -2.01 2.83
N SER A 266 -1.47 -3.05 2.38
CA SER A 266 -2.28 -3.06 1.16
C SER A 266 -3.63 -3.68 1.45
N SER A 267 -4.69 -2.93 1.19
CA SER A 267 -6.08 -3.37 1.35
C SER A 267 -6.39 -4.56 0.44
N VAL A 268 -6.08 -4.46 -0.85
CA VAL A 268 -6.39 -5.49 -1.85
C VAL A 268 -5.59 -6.76 -1.60
N ALA A 269 -4.29 -6.66 -1.32
CA ALA A 269 -3.47 -7.84 -1.03
C ALA A 269 -3.95 -8.56 0.24
N ASN A 270 -4.37 -7.81 1.27
CA ASN A 270 -4.93 -8.37 2.49
C ASN A 270 -6.27 -9.08 2.23
N VAL A 271 -7.18 -8.47 1.45
CA VAL A 271 -8.43 -9.13 1.03
C VAL A 271 -8.17 -10.41 0.24
N VAL A 272 -7.18 -10.41 -0.66
CA VAL A 272 -6.82 -11.62 -1.43
C VAL A 272 -6.20 -12.68 -0.51
N GLY A 273 -5.36 -12.26 0.44
CA GLY A 273 -4.70 -13.12 1.41
C GLY A 273 -5.67 -13.75 2.40
N SER A 274 -6.12 -12.99 3.41
CA SER A 274 -7.00 -13.51 4.47
C SER A 274 -8.41 -13.84 3.97
N GLY A 275 -8.93 -13.04 3.02
CA GLY A 275 -10.27 -13.21 2.47
C GLY A 275 -10.50 -14.52 1.75
N SER A 276 -9.45 -15.12 1.18
CA SER A 276 -9.52 -16.44 0.56
C SER A 276 -9.97 -17.53 1.54
N PHE A 277 -9.71 -17.35 2.84
CA PHE A 277 -10.13 -18.28 3.89
C PHE A 277 -11.38 -17.77 4.64
N THR A 278 -11.41 -16.49 5.02
CA THR A 278 -12.46 -15.94 5.89
C THR A 278 -13.80 -15.77 5.18
N ILE A 279 -13.81 -15.39 3.90
CA ILE A 279 -15.05 -15.18 3.13
C ILE A 279 -15.82 -16.50 2.95
N PRO A 280 -15.19 -17.61 2.52
CA PRO A 280 -15.86 -18.91 2.50
C PRO A 280 -16.41 -19.34 3.86
N MET A 281 -15.65 -19.14 4.95
CA MET A 281 -16.11 -19.46 6.31
C MET A 281 -17.36 -18.65 6.71
N MET A 282 -17.36 -17.34 6.44
CA MET A 282 -18.53 -16.47 6.68
C MET A 282 -19.75 -16.94 5.88
N LYS A 283 -19.57 -17.27 4.60
CA LYS A 283 -20.64 -17.77 3.73
C LYS A 283 -21.20 -19.11 4.22
N LYS A 284 -20.32 -20.05 4.62
CA LYS A 284 -20.72 -21.37 5.15
C LYS A 284 -21.56 -21.26 6.43
N LEU A 285 -21.28 -20.25 7.26
CA LEU A 285 -22.07 -19.97 8.46
C LEU A 285 -23.46 -19.39 8.14
N GLY A 286 -23.62 -18.72 7.00
CA GLY A 286 -24.89 -18.12 6.57
C GLY A 286 -24.85 -16.61 6.33
N TYR A 287 -23.69 -15.96 6.40
CA TYR A 287 -23.61 -14.55 6.00
C TYR A 287 -23.92 -14.37 4.51
N HIS A 288 -24.66 -13.31 4.19
CA HIS A 288 -24.91 -12.93 2.79
C HIS A 288 -23.59 -12.62 2.07
N LYS A 289 -23.43 -13.09 0.83
CA LYS A 289 -22.19 -12.95 0.04
C LYS A 289 -21.65 -11.52 -0.06
N ASN A 290 -22.51 -10.53 -0.27
CA ASN A 290 -22.11 -9.12 -0.33
C ASN A 290 -21.68 -8.56 1.04
N PHE A 291 -22.17 -9.13 2.15
CA PHE A 291 -21.76 -8.73 3.48
C PHE A 291 -20.43 -9.39 3.85
N ALA A 292 -20.26 -10.69 3.57
CA ALA A 292 -19.00 -11.40 3.80
C ALA A 292 -17.81 -10.73 3.07
N GLY A 293 -17.98 -10.39 1.79
CA GLY A 293 -16.95 -9.64 1.05
C GLY A 293 -16.72 -8.22 1.60
N ALA A 294 -17.76 -7.59 2.16
CA ALA A 294 -17.67 -6.25 2.73
C ALA A 294 -16.95 -6.21 4.07
N VAL A 295 -17.17 -7.21 4.93
CA VAL A 295 -16.45 -7.36 6.21
C VAL A 295 -14.96 -7.44 5.94
N GLU A 296 -14.57 -8.33 5.02
CA GLU A 296 -13.17 -8.53 4.69
C GLU A 296 -12.55 -7.26 4.09
N ALA A 297 -13.25 -6.59 3.18
CA ALA A 297 -12.77 -5.35 2.56
C ALA A 297 -12.61 -4.21 3.58
N ALA A 298 -13.58 -4.03 4.48
CA ALA A 298 -13.52 -3.01 5.53
C ALA A 298 -12.39 -3.31 6.53
N ALA A 299 -12.29 -4.55 7.03
CA ALA A 299 -11.23 -4.94 7.95
C ALA A 299 -9.84 -4.80 7.33
N SER A 300 -9.68 -5.25 6.08
CA SER A 300 -8.42 -5.17 5.34
C SER A 300 -7.99 -3.73 5.06
N THR A 301 -8.94 -2.86 4.71
CA THR A 301 -8.67 -1.44 4.47
C THR A 301 -8.22 -0.73 5.74
N GLY A 302 -8.90 -1.00 6.86
CA GLY A 302 -8.48 -0.50 8.17
C GLY A 302 -7.18 -1.09 8.68
N GLY A 303 -6.78 -2.27 8.21
CA GLY A 303 -5.49 -2.88 8.54
C GLY A 303 -4.30 -2.00 8.18
N GLN A 304 -4.46 -1.12 7.19
CA GLN A 304 -3.45 -0.13 6.80
C GLN A 304 -3.25 0.97 7.87
N LEU A 305 -4.24 1.18 8.73
CA LEU A 305 -4.19 2.12 9.85
C LEU A 305 -3.58 1.49 11.10
N MET A 306 -3.53 0.16 11.18
CA MET A 306 -3.23 -0.58 12.40
C MET A 306 -1.71 -0.58 12.69
N PRO A 307 -1.27 -0.04 13.84
CA PRO A 307 0.06 -0.25 14.40
C PRO A 307 0.43 -1.74 14.50
N PRO A 308 1.73 -2.12 14.43
CA PRO A 308 2.89 -1.25 14.63
C PRO A 308 3.75 -0.97 13.38
N ILE A 309 3.44 -1.59 12.24
CA ILE A 309 4.23 -1.46 11.00
C ILE A 309 3.53 -0.55 9.97
N MET A 310 2.19 -0.54 9.92
CA MET A 310 1.40 0.44 9.18
C MET A 310 1.87 0.74 7.74
N GLY A 311 2.12 -0.28 6.92
CA GLY A 311 2.35 -0.11 5.47
C GLY A 311 3.48 0.86 5.03
N ALA A 312 3.66 0.99 3.72
CA ALA A 312 4.65 1.90 3.13
C ALA A 312 4.30 3.39 3.35
N ALA A 313 3.00 3.72 3.40
CA ALA A 313 2.53 5.10 3.49
C ALA A 313 2.79 5.77 4.85
N ALA A 314 2.76 5.05 5.97
CA ALA A 314 3.05 5.67 7.27
C ALA A 314 4.52 6.08 7.38
N PHE A 315 5.43 5.36 6.73
CA PHE A 315 6.82 5.79 6.68
C PHE A 315 7.03 7.02 5.80
N LEU A 316 6.33 7.11 4.66
CA LEU A 316 6.30 8.36 3.90
C LEU A 316 5.73 9.49 4.77
N MET A 317 4.71 9.22 5.57
CA MET A 317 4.15 10.22 6.48
C MET A 317 5.16 10.75 7.47
N ALA A 318 5.90 9.86 8.15
CA ALA A 318 6.97 10.26 9.05
C ALA A 318 7.99 11.18 8.37
N GLU A 319 8.40 10.84 7.14
CA GLU A 319 9.38 11.62 6.39
C GLU A 319 8.83 12.98 5.92
N PHE A 320 7.58 13.03 5.43
CA PHE A 320 6.94 14.28 4.99
C PHE A 320 6.66 15.24 6.14
N VAL A 321 6.21 14.70 7.28
CA VAL A 321 5.93 15.50 8.48
C VAL A 321 7.22 15.88 9.20
N GLY A 322 8.31 15.13 8.99
CA GLY A 322 9.61 15.37 9.61
C GLY A 322 9.67 14.95 11.08
N ILE A 323 8.94 13.90 11.45
CA ILE A 323 8.88 13.37 12.83
C ILE A 323 9.33 11.91 12.87
N PRO A 324 9.78 11.40 14.04
CA PRO A 324 10.08 9.98 14.20
C PRO A 324 8.89 9.10 13.84
N TYR A 325 9.14 8.00 13.13
CA TYR A 325 8.11 7.02 12.75
C TYR A 325 7.26 6.52 13.93
N MET A 326 7.90 6.32 15.09
CA MET A 326 7.20 5.86 16.29
C MET A 326 6.13 6.85 16.78
N ASP A 327 6.28 8.15 16.49
CA ASP A 327 5.27 9.14 16.87
C ASP A 327 4.05 9.09 15.95
N VAL A 328 4.25 8.79 14.65
CA VAL A 328 3.15 8.44 13.73
C VAL A 328 2.42 7.20 14.21
N VAL A 329 3.16 6.16 14.63
CA VAL A 329 2.58 4.91 15.15
C VAL A 329 1.74 5.16 16.40
N LYS A 330 2.26 5.91 17.38
CA LYS A 330 1.52 6.26 18.60
C LYS A 330 0.23 7.01 18.29
N ALA A 331 0.30 7.99 17.40
CA ALA A 331 -0.85 8.79 16.99
C ALA A 331 -1.96 7.95 16.33
N ALA A 332 -1.60 6.85 15.67
CA ALA A 332 -2.58 5.98 15.02
C ALA A 332 -3.25 4.94 15.94
N ILE A 333 -2.72 4.68 17.14
CA ILE A 333 -3.25 3.63 18.04
C ILE A 333 -4.72 3.85 18.37
N VAL A 334 -5.07 5.02 18.93
CA VAL A 334 -6.44 5.31 19.36
C VAL A 334 -7.41 5.32 18.16
N PRO A 335 -7.13 6.05 17.07
CA PRO A 335 -7.94 5.99 15.86
C PRO A 335 -8.14 4.57 15.30
N ALA A 336 -7.09 3.75 15.23
CA ALA A 336 -7.18 2.39 14.71
C ALA A 336 -8.05 1.50 15.61
N VAL A 337 -7.88 1.57 16.94
CA VAL A 337 -8.70 0.81 17.88
C VAL A 337 -10.18 1.20 17.76
N LEU A 338 -10.49 2.50 17.70
CA LEU A 338 -11.86 2.98 17.51
C LEU A 338 -12.48 2.48 16.20
N TYR A 339 -11.70 2.51 15.10
CA TYR A 339 -12.15 1.96 13.82
C TYR A 339 -12.51 0.48 13.93
N PHE A 340 -11.60 -0.33 14.46
CA PHE A 340 -11.79 -1.78 14.56
C PHE A 340 -12.89 -2.16 15.54
N ILE A 341 -13.08 -1.42 16.63
CA ILE A 341 -14.26 -1.57 17.50
C ILE A 341 -15.54 -1.30 16.71
N GLY A 342 -15.59 -0.24 15.91
CA GLY A 342 -16.73 0.09 15.05
C GLY A 342 -17.08 -1.06 14.09
N VAL A 343 -16.08 -1.56 13.35
CA VAL A 343 -16.27 -2.70 12.44
C VAL A 343 -16.68 -3.97 13.20
N PHE A 344 -16.05 -4.25 14.35
CA PHE A 344 -16.34 -5.42 15.19
C PHE A 344 -17.77 -5.40 15.72
N LEU A 345 -18.26 -4.24 16.16
CA LEU A 345 -19.65 -4.06 16.59
C LEU A 345 -20.62 -4.20 15.41
N GLY A 346 -20.28 -3.64 14.25
CA GLY A 346 -21.07 -3.79 13.03
C GLY A 346 -21.30 -5.26 12.65
N VAL A 347 -20.24 -6.07 12.66
CA VAL A 347 -20.36 -7.51 12.39
C VAL A 347 -21.10 -8.24 13.52
N HIS A 348 -20.93 -7.81 14.77
CA HIS A 348 -21.63 -8.42 15.90
C HIS A 348 -23.14 -8.22 15.81
N PHE A 349 -23.60 -7.00 15.52
CA PHE A 349 -25.02 -6.70 15.40
C PHE A 349 -25.65 -7.34 14.16
N GLU A 350 -24.92 -7.40 13.03
CA GLU A 350 -25.40 -8.14 11.86
C GLU A 350 -25.55 -9.64 12.16
N ALA A 351 -24.61 -10.24 12.90
CA ALA A 351 -24.71 -11.63 13.32
C ALA A 351 -25.93 -11.87 14.21
N LYS A 352 -26.17 -10.98 15.19
CA LYS A 352 -27.32 -11.08 16.09
C LYS A 352 -28.65 -10.90 15.38
N LYS A 353 -28.72 -9.97 14.42
CA LYS A 353 -29.89 -9.73 13.60
C LYS A 353 -30.28 -10.96 12.76
N ASN A 354 -29.29 -11.73 12.30
CA ASN A 354 -29.48 -12.92 11.46
C ASN A 354 -29.40 -14.25 12.26
N ASP A 355 -29.41 -14.20 13.59
CA ASP A 355 -29.26 -15.36 14.50
C ASP A 355 -28.07 -16.29 14.17
N LEU A 356 -26.94 -15.71 13.73
CA LEU A 356 -25.74 -16.46 13.38
C LEU A 356 -24.97 -16.87 14.64
N LYS A 357 -24.77 -18.18 14.78
CA LYS A 357 -24.04 -18.79 15.91
C LYS A 357 -22.52 -18.80 15.66
N GLY A 358 -21.75 -19.03 16.71
CA GLY A 358 -20.31 -19.23 16.61
C GLY A 358 -19.96 -20.69 16.34
N THR A 359 -18.71 -20.93 15.97
CA THR A 359 -18.17 -22.28 15.83
C THR A 359 -18.07 -22.95 17.21
N PRO A 360 -18.48 -24.22 17.37
CA PRO A 360 -18.33 -24.92 18.65
C PRO A 360 -16.87 -24.89 19.14
N LYS A 361 -16.66 -24.64 20.44
CA LYS A 361 -15.30 -24.55 21.02
C LYS A 361 -14.44 -25.81 20.80
N SER A 362 -15.07 -26.96 20.61
CA SER A 362 -14.42 -28.24 20.32
C SER A 362 -13.79 -28.31 18.92
N GLU A 363 -14.29 -27.51 17.97
CA GLU A 363 -13.79 -27.45 16.59
C GLU A 363 -12.74 -26.35 16.41
N LEU A 364 -12.52 -25.51 17.43
CA LEU A 364 -11.55 -24.43 17.39
C LEU A 364 -10.16 -24.91 17.82
N PRO A 365 -9.09 -24.39 17.19
CA PRO A 365 -7.73 -24.72 17.60
C PRO A 365 -7.48 -24.25 19.04
N PRO A 366 -6.94 -25.11 19.92
CA PRO A 366 -6.70 -24.74 21.32
C PRO A 366 -5.54 -23.74 21.43
N TRP A 367 -5.78 -22.64 22.15
CA TRP A 367 -4.84 -21.53 22.33
C TRP A 367 -3.42 -21.98 22.73
N GLY A 368 -3.31 -22.91 23.68
CA GLY A 368 -2.02 -23.42 24.14
C GLY A 368 -1.23 -24.17 23.07
N LYS A 369 -1.91 -24.86 22.15
CA LYS A 369 -1.26 -25.55 21.02
C LYS A 369 -0.72 -24.53 20.01
N ILE A 370 -1.52 -23.51 19.68
CA ILE A 370 -1.12 -22.43 18.76
C ILE A 370 0.12 -21.70 19.30
N LEU A 371 0.09 -21.23 20.55
CA LEU A 371 1.24 -20.55 21.14
C LEU A 371 2.47 -21.44 21.22
N LYS A 372 2.29 -22.73 21.51
CA LYS A 372 3.40 -23.67 21.52
C LYS A 372 3.98 -23.84 20.12
N GLU A 373 3.17 -24.10 19.10
CA GLU A 373 3.61 -24.50 17.76
C GLU A 373 4.00 -23.35 16.84
N GLU A 374 3.42 -22.16 17.03
CA GLU A 374 3.52 -21.03 16.10
C GLU A 374 3.82 -19.69 16.82
N GLY A 375 3.76 -19.64 18.15
CA GLY A 375 3.96 -18.41 18.92
C GLY A 375 5.33 -17.75 18.73
N HIS A 376 6.35 -18.50 18.30
CA HIS A 376 7.65 -17.94 17.95
C HIS A 376 7.60 -17.02 16.72
N LEU A 377 6.61 -17.19 15.84
CA LEU A 377 6.43 -16.32 14.66
C LEU A 377 6.10 -14.87 15.02
N ALA A 378 5.64 -14.59 16.25
CA ALA A 378 5.43 -13.23 16.74
C ALA A 378 6.73 -12.51 17.17
N ILE A 379 7.82 -13.24 17.44
CA ILE A 379 9.10 -12.68 17.93
C ILE A 379 9.62 -11.53 17.05
N PRO A 380 9.65 -11.64 15.70
CA PRO A 380 10.19 -10.57 14.86
C PRO A 380 9.37 -9.29 14.92
N LEU A 381 8.04 -9.40 15.06
CA LEU A 381 7.16 -8.23 15.21
C LEU A 381 7.43 -7.51 16.53
N ILE A 382 7.52 -8.27 17.64
CA ILE A 382 7.84 -7.73 18.96
C ILE A 382 9.23 -7.08 18.95
N ALA A 383 10.20 -7.71 18.29
CA ALA A 383 11.56 -7.18 18.18
C ALA A 383 11.60 -5.84 17.43
N ILE A 384 10.87 -5.70 16.32
CA ILE A 384 10.79 -4.43 15.58
C ILE A 384 10.19 -3.32 16.45
N ILE A 385 9.08 -3.61 17.14
CA ILE A 385 8.45 -2.64 18.04
C ILE A 385 9.46 -2.20 19.11
N GLY A 386 10.14 -3.15 19.75
CA GLY A 386 11.15 -2.87 20.77
C GLY A 386 12.31 -2.04 20.27
N LEU A 387 12.84 -2.36 19.08
CA LEU A 387 13.94 -1.61 18.46
C LEU A 387 13.53 -0.17 18.13
N LEU A 388 12.37 0.01 17.49
CA LEU A 388 11.86 1.34 17.15
C LEU A 388 11.54 2.16 18.42
N ALA A 389 10.95 1.53 19.44
CA ALA A 389 10.66 2.18 20.72
C ALA A 389 11.95 2.58 21.46
N SER A 390 13.04 1.84 21.24
CA SER A 390 14.38 2.16 21.77
C SER A 390 15.14 3.21 20.94
N GLY A 391 14.52 3.81 19.93
CA GLY A 391 15.09 4.89 19.13
C GLY A 391 15.94 4.43 17.93
N TYR A 392 15.94 3.14 17.57
CA TYR A 392 16.58 2.71 16.33
C TYR A 392 15.80 3.20 15.11
N THR A 393 16.54 3.55 14.04
CA THR A 393 15.94 3.95 12.77
C THR A 393 15.09 2.83 12.15
N PRO A 394 14.03 3.14 11.39
CA PRO A 394 13.23 2.15 10.66
C PRO A 394 14.05 1.18 9.80
N MET A 395 15.09 1.69 9.13
CA MET A 395 15.99 0.88 8.31
C MET A 395 16.69 -0.23 9.10
N LYS A 396 17.27 0.10 10.26
CA LYS A 396 17.92 -0.86 11.17
C LYS A 396 16.92 -1.84 11.78
N ALA A 397 15.73 -1.37 12.15
CA ALA A 397 14.68 -2.22 12.71
C ALA A 397 14.21 -3.27 11.70
N ALA A 398 13.93 -2.88 10.45
CA ALA A 398 13.57 -3.81 9.38
C ALA A 398 14.68 -4.83 9.10
N LEU A 399 15.94 -4.37 9.03
CA LEU A 399 17.08 -5.26 8.81
C LEU A 399 17.21 -6.31 9.91
N ALA A 400 17.15 -5.89 11.18
CA ALA A 400 17.14 -6.82 12.31
C ALA A 400 15.93 -7.76 12.25
N GLY A 401 14.75 -7.24 11.88
CA GLY A 401 13.53 -8.01 11.67
C GLY A 401 13.69 -9.13 10.65
N ILE A 402 14.38 -8.89 9.52
CA ILE A 402 14.69 -9.92 8.51
C ILE A 402 15.47 -11.07 9.17
N PHE A 403 16.58 -10.77 9.83
CA PHE A 403 17.40 -11.81 10.46
C PHE A 403 16.68 -12.54 11.59
N ILE A 404 15.94 -11.80 12.43
CA ILE A 404 15.16 -12.37 13.53
C ILE A 404 14.01 -13.23 13.00
N SER A 405 13.39 -12.87 11.87
CA SER A 405 12.36 -13.69 11.23
C SER A 405 12.90 -15.05 10.78
N ILE A 406 14.05 -15.05 10.10
CA ILE A 406 14.71 -16.28 9.67
C ILE A 406 15.15 -17.09 10.89
N ALA A 407 15.78 -16.46 11.89
CA ALA A 407 16.24 -17.13 13.09
C ALA A 407 15.08 -17.75 13.88
N SER A 408 13.97 -17.03 14.03
CA SER A 408 12.76 -17.52 14.70
C SER A 408 12.17 -18.71 13.94
N ALA A 409 12.07 -18.62 12.61
CA ALA A 409 11.57 -19.71 11.78
C ALA A 409 12.36 -21.02 11.98
N MET A 410 13.67 -20.94 12.24
CA MET A 410 14.53 -22.11 12.48
C MET A 410 14.29 -22.82 13.82
N LEU A 411 13.64 -22.17 14.80
CA LEU A 411 13.43 -22.70 16.15
C LEU A 411 12.55 -23.96 16.17
N ARG A 412 11.64 -24.11 15.20
CA ARG A 412 10.73 -25.25 15.12
C ARG A 412 10.72 -25.93 13.76
N ALA A 413 10.54 -27.25 13.78
CA ALA A 413 10.56 -28.07 12.58
C ALA A 413 9.44 -27.71 11.57
N ASN A 414 8.26 -27.28 12.04
CA ASN A 414 7.12 -26.91 11.20
C ASN A 414 7.29 -25.57 10.47
N THR A 415 8.23 -24.73 10.89
CA THR A 415 8.47 -23.39 10.31
C THR A 415 9.87 -23.22 9.73
N ARG A 416 10.71 -24.25 9.79
CA ARG A 416 12.11 -24.19 9.32
C ARG A 416 12.16 -23.84 7.84
N MET A 417 12.95 -22.82 7.53
CA MET A 417 13.22 -22.41 6.15
C MET A 417 14.40 -23.22 5.60
N SER A 418 14.29 -23.71 4.38
CA SER A 418 15.45 -24.24 3.65
C SER A 418 16.30 -23.09 3.09
N PHE A 419 17.51 -23.40 2.62
CA PHE A 419 18.30 -22.41 1.89
C PHE A 419 17.58 -21.89 0.64
N ALA A 420 16.84 -22.76 -0.06
CA ALA A 420 16.03 -22.37 -1.20
C ALA A 420 14.92 -21.38 -0.80
N ASP A 421 14.30 -21.57 0.37
CA ASP A 421 13.30 -20.63 0.88
C ASP A 421 13.91 -19.28 1.24
N ILE A 422 15.15 -19.26 1.72
CA ILE A 422 15.87 -18.01 2.00
C ILE A 422 16.12 -17.23 0.70
N ILE A 423 16.55 -17.91 -0.36
CA ILE A 423 16.76 -17.29 -1.68
C ILE A 423 15.42 -16.85 -2.30
N ASP A 424 14.38 -17.67 -2.21
CA ASP A 424 13.02 -17.33 -2.64
C ASP A 424 12.51 -16.07 -1.93
N GLY A 425 12.80 -15.91 -0.63
CA GLY A 425 12.49 -14.71 0.14
C GLY A 425 13.11 -13.43 -0.44
N LEU A 426 14.39 -13.47 -0.85
CA LEU A 426 15.06 -12.36 -1.54
C LEU A 426 14.34 -12.02 -2.86
N VAL A 427 13.99 -13.05 -3.64
CA VAL A 427 13.33 -12.85 -4.94
C VAL A 427 11.93 -12.24 -4.76
N LYS A 428 11.16 -12.74 -3.81
CA LYS A 428 9.80 -12.25 -3.51
C LYS A 428 9.82 -10.84 -2.93
N GLY A 429 10.74 -10.53 -2.02
CA GLY A 429 10.90 -9.18 -1.48
C GLY A 429 11.23 -8.17 -2.57
N ALA A 430 12.18 -8.49 -3.46
CA ALA A 430 12.50 -7.63 -4.60
C ALA A 430 11.30 -7.41 -5.54
N ARG A 431 10.55 -8.48 -5.86
CA ARG A 431 9.34 -8.39 -6.70
C ARG A 431 8.24 -7.55 -6.04
N GLY A 432 7.97 -7.77 -4.76
CA GLY A 432 6.96 -7.03 -4.00
C GLY A 432 7.26 -5.52 -3.90
N ALA A 433 8.53 -5.13 -3.98
CA ALA A 433 8.94 -3.72 -3.91
C ALA A 433 8.75 -2.96 -5.23
N LEU A 434 8.54 -3.64 -6.37
CA LEU A 434 8.55 -3.00 -7.69
C LEU A 434 7.37 -2.02 -7.88
N GLY A 435 6.17 -2.39 -7.43
CA GLY A 435 4.99 -1.53 -7.51
C GLY A 435 5.19 -0.23 -6.74
N VAL A 436 5.60 -0.36 -5.47
CA VAL A 436 5.88 0.75 -4.57
C VAL A 436 6.99 1.66 -5.11
N LEU A 437 8.06 1.08 -5.66
CA LEU A 437 9.19 1.81 -6.24
C LEU A 437 8.76 2.70 -7.42
N ILE A 438 8.01 2.15 -8.37
CA ILE A 438 7.54 2.92 -9.54
C ILE A 438 6.45 3.91 -9.15
N ALA A 439 5.60 3.57 -8.18
CA ALA A 439 4.64 4.49 -7.58
C ALA A 439 5.37 5.69 -6.95
N CYS A 440 6.44 5.46 -6.19
CA CYS A 440 7.28 6.53 -5.61
C CYS A 440 7.95 7.39 -6.68
N ALA A 441 8.51 6.79 -7.74
CA ALA A 441 9.09 7.54 -8.87
C ALA A 441 8.06 8.46 -9.54
N SER A 442 6.85 7.93 -9.75
CA SER A 442 5.72 8.64 -10.36
C SER A 442 5.22 9.77 -9.47
N ALA A 443 5.09 9.50 -8.18
CA ALA A 443 4.68 10.48 -7.19
C ALA A 443 5.73 11.58 -7.01
N GLY A 444 7.02 11.25 -7.14
CA GLY A 444 8.11 12.21 -7.22
C GLY A 444 7.94 13.21 -8.37
N MET A 445 7.48 12.76 -9.55
CA MET A 445 7.15 13.68 -10.65
C MET A 445 6.01 14.63 -10.31
N ILE A 446 4.97 14.13 -9.63
CA ILE A 446 3.84 14.94 -9.18
C ILE A 446 4.31 16.01 -8.20
N ILE A 447 5.07 15.62 -7.18
CA ILE A 447 5.65 16.56 -6.21
C ILE A 447 6.51 17.60 -6.92
N GLY A 448 7.40 17.20 -7.83
CA GLY A 448 8.28 18.14 -8.52
C GLY A 448 7.51 19.18 -9.34
N ILE A 449 6.41 18.80 -9.99
CA ILE A 449 5.52 19.78 -10.63
C ILE A 449 4.84 20.65 -9.58
N VAL A 450 4.31 20.08 -8.50
CA VAL A 450 3.62 20.84 -7.46
C VAL A 450 4.54 21.88 -6.84
N THR A 451 5.76 21.50 -6.48
CA THR A 451 6.79 22.38 -5.92
C THR A 451 7.20 23.46 -6.92
N LYS A 452 7.37 23.15 -8.22
CA LYS A 452 7.75 24.17 -9.22
C LYS A 452 6.67 25.17 -9.56
N THR A 453 5.40 24.74 -9.52
CA THR A 453 4.27 25.57 -9.94
C THR A 453 3.59 26.27 -8.77
N GLY A 454 3.80 25.77 -7.54
CA GLY A 454 3.11 26.21 -6.33
C GLY A 454 1.63 25.78 -6.27
N VAL A 455 1.20 24.85 -7.13
CA VAL A 455 -0.23 24.52 -7.28
C VAL A 455 -0.84 23.89 -6.03
N GLY A 456 -0.06 23.20 -5.20
CA GLY A 456 -0.55 22.62 -3.95
C GLY A 456 -1.10 23.69 -3.00
N LEU A 457 -0.34 24.78 -2.81
CA LEU A 457 -0.79 25.93 -2.01
C LEU A 457 -1.98 26.67 -2.64
N LYS A 458 -2.02 26.77 -3.97
CA LYS A 458 -3.13 27.41 -4.72
C LYS A 458 -4.43 26.61 -4.66
N LEU A 459 -4.35 25.29 -4.77
CA LEU A 459 -5.52 24.41 -4.61
C LEU A 459 -6.01 24.44 -3.17
N ALA A 460 -5.08 24.45 -2.22
CA ALA A 460 -5.38 24.61 -0.81
C ALA A 460 -6.08 25.94 -0.51
N SER A 461 -5.62 27.07 -1.06
CA SER A 461 -6.30 28.36 -0.89
C SER A 461 -7.68 28.35 -1.54
N THR A 462 -7.83 27.73 -2.71
CA THR A 462 -9.13 27.58 -3.38
C THR A 462 -10.13 26.78 -2.52
N LEU A 463 -9.69 25.72 -1.85
CA LEU A 463 -10.53 24.97 -0.91
C LEU A 463 -10.97 25.83 0.27
N VAL A 464 -10.07 26.65 0.81
CA VAL A 464 -10.38 27.59 1.90
C VAL A 464 -11.39 28.66 1.44
N ASP A 465 -11.22 29.18 0.22
CA ASP A 465 -12.13 30.17 -0.38
C ASP A 465 -13.53 29.58 -0.59
N VAL A 466 -13.61 28.36 -1.14
CA VAL A 466 -14.89 27.61 -1.31
C VAL A 466 -15.55 27.34 0.03
N ALA A 467 -14.75 27.07 1.07
CA ALA A 467 -15.26 26.89 2.42
C ALA A 467 -15.77 28.19 3.06
N ALA A 468 -15.45 29.36 2.49
CA ALA A 468 -15.88 30.68 2.95
C ALA A 468 -15.66 30.91 4.46
N GLY A 469 -14.54 30.40 4.99
CA GLY A 469 -14.21 30.46 6.42
C GLY A 469 -14.92 29.42 7.31
N ASN A 470 -15.79 28.57 6.76
CA ASN A 470 -16.42 27.48 7.50
C ASN A 470 -15.49 26.26 7.60
N PHE A 471 -14.95 26.02 8.79
CA PHE A 471 -14.02 24.94 9.04
C PHE A 471 -14.57 23.55 8.73
N MET A 472 -15.84 23.27 9.04
CA MET A 472 -16.45 21.96 8.76
C MET A 472 -16.65 21.73 7.26
N LEU A 473 -17.01 22.79 6.53
CA LEU A 473 -17.11 22.72 5.08
C LEU A 473 -15.75 22.47 4.44
N LEU A 474 -14.68 23.08 4.97
CA LEU A 474 -13.32 22.78 4.51
C LEU A 474 -12.98 21.31 4.72
N LEU A 475 -13.20 20.76 5.92
CA LEU A 475 -12.94 19.34 6.19
C LEU A 475 -13.71 18.44 5.22
N PHE A 476 -14.96 18.77 4.93
CA PHE A 476 -15.79 18.07 3.97
C PHE A 476 -15.24 18.15 2.54
N CYS A 477 -14.85 19.35 2.07
CA CYS A 477 -14.24 19.53 0.76
C CYS A 477 -12.88 18.82 0.64
N THR A 478 -12.06 18.86 1.70
CA THR A 478 -10.79 18.14 1.77
C THR A 478 -11.01 16.63 1.75
N MET A 479 -12.00 16.12 2.49
CA MET A 479 -12.41 14.71 2.46
C MET A 479 -12.76 14.27 1.03
N LEU A 480 -13.66 15.00 0.35
CA LEU A 480 -14.05 14.68 -1.03
C LEU A 480 -12.85 14.73 -1.98
N THR A 481 -11.99 15.73 -1.84
CA THR A 481 -10.76 15.86 -2.62
C THR A 481 -9.86 14.65 -2.41
N SER A 482 -9.62 14.24 -1.16
CA SER A 482 -8.81 13.07 -0.82
C SER A 482 -9.39 11.75 -1.33
N LEU A 483 -10.72 11.56 -1.24
CA LEU A 483 -11.40 10.39 -1.78
C LEU A 483 -11.20 10.30 -3.31
N ILE A 484 -11.46 11.39 -4.03
CA ILE A 484 -11.35 11.43 -5.49
C ILE A 484 -9.91 11.17 -5.94
N LEU A 485 -8.94 11.82 -5.30
CA LEU A 485 -7.52 11.67 -5.63
C LEU A 485 -6.98 10.28 -5.27
N GLY A 486 -7.52 9.65 -4.23
CA GLY A 486 -7.11 8.33 -3.78
C GLY A 486 -7.70 7.17 -4.59
N MET A 487 -8.74 7.42 -5.38
CA MET A 487 -9.42 6.36 -6.13
C MET A 487 -8.52 5.70 -7.18
N GLY A 488 -8.35 4.38 -7.04
CA GLY A 488 -7.74 3.54 -8.08
C GLY A 488 -6.21 3.59 -8.13
N VAL A 489 -5.56 4.16 -7.12
CA VAL A 489 -4.10 4.21 -6.98
C VAL A 489 -3.64 3.47 -5.71
N PRO A 490 -2.46 2.83 -5.72
CA PRO A 490 -1.95 2.17 -4.51
C PRO A 490 -1.74 3.15 -3.36
N THR A 491 -1.84 2.64 -2.13
CA THR A 491 -1.80 3.39 -0.86
C THR A 491 -0.64 4.37 -0.75
N THR A 492 0.55 3.96 -1.17
CA THR A 492 1.75 4.80 -1.19
C THR A 492 1.57 6.01 -2.11
N ALA A 493 1.12 5.79 -3.34
CA ALA A 493 0.88 6.87 -4.30
C ALA A 493 -0.28 7.76 -3.85
N ASN A 494 -1.35 7.14 -3.35
CA ASN A 494 -2.51 7.81 -2.80
C ASN A 494 -2.10 8.82 -1.71
N TYR A 495 -1.33 8.36 -0.72
CA TYR A 495 -0.85 9.22 0.36
C TYR A 495 -0.03 10.40 -0.17
N VAL A 496 0.90 10.17 -1.10
CA VAL A 496 1.73 11.27 -1.64
C VAL A 496 0.88 12.31 -2.38
N ILE A 497 -0.06 11.86 -3.21
CA ILE A 497 -0.94 12.76 -3.97
C ILE A 497 -1.81 13.58 -3.01
N THR A 498 -2.47 12.91 -2.07
CA THR A 498 -3.41 13.56 -1.15
C THR A 498 -2.72 14.47 -0.15
N SER A 499 -1.56 14.08 0.40
CA SER A 499 -0.76 14.93 1.29
C SER A 499 -0.16 16.15 0.60
N THR A 500 0.23 16.04 -0.67
CA THR A 500 0.82 17.16 -1.39
C THR A 500 -0.23 18.19 -1.84
N ILE A 501 -1.47 17.75 -2.09
CA ILE A 501 -2.53 18.61 -2.66
C ILE A 501 -3.52 19.08 -1.59
N ALA A 502 -3.97 18.19 -0.72
CA ALA A 502 -5.13 18.43 0.15
C ALA A 502 -4.72 18.80 1.59
N ALA A 503 -3.64 18.23 2.12
CA ALA A 503 -3.20 18.54 3.49
C ALA A 503 -2.83 20.02 3.72
N PRO A 504 -2.20 20.74 2.75
CA PRO A 504 -1.86 22.15 2.95
C PRO A 504 -3.08 23.05 3.19
N ALA A 505 -4.29 22.64 2.78
CA ALA A 505 -5.52 23.39 3.03
C ALA A 505 -5.88 23.41 4.52
N LEU A 506 -5.71 22.27 5.18
CA LEU A 506 -5.96 22.14 6.62
C LEU A 506 -4.87 22.83 7.44
N ILE A 507 -3.60 22.67 7.04
CA ILE A 507 -2.46 23.28 7.71
C ILE A 507 -2.54 24.82 7.69
N GLN A 508 -3.01 25.40 6.58
CA GLN A 508 -3.21 26.85 6.47
C GLN A 508 -4.22 27.41 7.47
N LEU A 509 -5.17 26.61 7.94
CA LEU A 509 -6.12 26.99 8.98
C LEU A 509 -5.70 26.55 10.39
N GLY A 510 -4.43 26.21 10.59
CA GLY A 510 -3.87 25.91 11.91
C GLY A 510 -4.08 24.47 12.38
N VAL A 511 -4.59 23.56 11.53
CA VAL A 511 -4.64 22.14 11.87
C VAL A 511 -3.20 21.62 12.03
N PRO A 512 -2.87 20.89 13.12
CA PRO A 512 -1.54 20.32 13.30
C PRO A 512 -1.13 19.46 12.09
N VAL A 513 0.14 19.55 11.69
CA VAL A 513 0.65 18.89 10.47
C VAL A 513 0.36 17.39 10.47
N LEU A 514 0.62 16.69 11.58
CA LEU A 514 0.33 15.26 11.69
C LEU A 514 -1.17 14.95 11.55
N ALA A 515 -2.04 15.77 12.16
CA ALA A 515 -3.48 15.60 12.05
C ALA A 515 -3.97 15.83 10.61
N ALA A 516 -3.46 16.85 9.91
CA ALA A 516 -3.80 17.11 8.52
C ALA A 516 -3.36 15.94 7.59
N HIS A 517 -2.16 15.41 7.81
CA HIS A 517 -1.64 14.27 7.05
C HIS A 517 -2.40 12.98 7.34
N MET A 518 -2.75 12.72 8.61
CA MET A 518 -3.61 11.60 9.01
C MET A 518 -5.01 11.73 8.39
N PHE A 519 -5.59 12.94 8.37
CA PHE A 519 -6.91 13.19 7.79
C PHE A 519 -6.97 12.81 6.31
N VAL A 520 -6.02 13.32 5.51
CA VAL A 520 -5.99 13.00 4.08
C VAL A 520 -5.61 11.54 3.81
N PHE A 521 -4.79 10.94 4.67
CA PHE A 521 -4.43 9.53 4.57
C PHE A 521 -5.64 8.62 4.81
N TYR A 522 -6.45 8.90 5.84
CA TYR A 522 -7.68 8.16 6.13
C TYR A 522 -8.62 8.17 4.93
N PHE A 523 -8.95 9.36 4.41
CA PHE A 523 -9.86 9.46 3.27
C PHE A 523 -9.24 8.93 1.97
N GLY A 524 -7.92 8.99 1.83
CA GLY A 524 -7.21 8.29 0.78
C GLY A 524 -7.51 6.80 0.81
N ILE A 525 -7.23 6.10 1.92
CA ILE A 525 -7.38 4.64 1.98
C ILE A 525 -8.85 4.17 1.98
N ILE A 526 -9.77 4.96 2.54
CA ILE A 526 -11.20 4.64 2.57
C ILE A 526 -11.79 4.61 1.15
N ALA A 527 -11.15 5.25 0.17
CA ALA A 527 -11.51 5.14 -1.23
C ALA A 527 -11.56 3.67 -1.71
N ASP A 528 -10.79 2.75 -1.09
CA ASP A 528 -10.77 1.33 -1.44
C ASP A 528 -12.05 0.57 -1.06
N ILE A 529 -12.89 1.14 -0.22
CA ILE A 529 -14.21 0.59 0.13
C ILE A 529 -15.37 1.48 -0.30
N THR A 530 -15.08 2.67 -0.84
CA THR A 530 -16.07 3.67 -1.23
C THR A 530 -16.40 3.56 -2.72
N PRO A 531 -17.67 3.32 -3.10
CA PRO A 531 -18.08 3.35 -4.50
C PRO A 531 -17.77 4.71 -5.15
N PRO A 532 -17.47 4.75 -6.47
CA PRO A 532 -17.65 3.69 -7.45
C PRO A 532 -16.46 2.74 -7.66
N VAL A 533 -15.26 3.06 -7.18
CA VAL A 533 -14.04 2.29 -7.49
C VAL A 533 -13.80 1.15 -6.50
N ALA A 534 -13.90 1.41 -5.19
CA ALA A 534 -13.88 0.42 -4.11
C ALA A 534 -13.04 -0.86 -4.35
N LEU A 535 -11.74 -0.73 -4.71
CA LEU A 535 -10.93 -1.85 -5.19
C LEU A 535 -10.89 -3.06 -4.23
N ALA A 536 -10.80 -2.82 -2.93
CA ALA A 536 -10.81 -3.88 -1.93
C ALA A 536 -12.18 -4.58 -1.86
N ALA A 537 -13.27 -3.82 -1.98
CA ALA A 537 -14.61 -4.39 -2.06
C ALA A 537 -14.83 -5.19 -3.35
N PHE A 538 -14.23 -4.79 -4.46
CA PHE A 538 -14.25 -5.54 -5.72
C PHE A 538 -13.52 -6.88 -5.56
N ALA A 539 -12.33 -6.89 -4.95
CA ALA A 539 -11.62 -8.11 -4.62
C ALA A 539 -12.44 -9.03 -3.69
N GLY A 540 -13.03 -8.47 -2.64
CA GLY A 540 -13.88 -9.21 -1.71
C GLY A 540 -15.12 -9.78 -2.40
N SER A 541 -15.73 -9.04 -3.32
CA SER A 541 -16.87 -9.51 -4.11
C SER A 541 -16.50 -10.62 -5.10
N ALA A 542 -15.29 -10.59 -5.67
CA ALA A 542 -14.79 -11.62 -6.55
C ALA A 542 -14.65 -12.96 -5.81
N ILE A 543 -14.13 -12.94 -4.58
CA ILE A 543 -14.03 -14.13 -3.72
C ILE A 543 -15.41 -14.58 -3.25
N SER A 544 -16.29 -13.64 -2.86
CA SER A 544 -17.60 -13.99 -2.31
C SER A 544 -18.63 -14.42 -3.36
N GLY A 545 -18.40 -14.10 -4.65
CA GLY A 545 -19.40 -14.21 -5.72
C GLY A 545 -20.51 -13.15 -5.61
N GLY A 546 -20.24 -12.07 -4.89
CA GLY A 546 -21.15 -10.96 -4.64
C GLY A 546 -21.20 -9.94 -5.77
N ASP A 547 -22.11 -8.98 -5.64
CA ASP A 547 -22.13 -7.79 -6.51
C ASP A 547 -21.11 -6.76 -5.99
N PRO A 548 -20.18 -6.27 -6.82
CA PRO A 548 -19.10 -5.37 -6.38
C PRO A 548 -19.61 -4.08 -5.73
N LEU A 549 -20.61 -3.43 -6.32
CA LEU A 549 -21.13 -2.15 -5.82
C LEU A 549 -21.89 -2.32 -4.52
N LYS A 550 -22.75 -3.33 -4.42
CA LYS A 550 -23.45 -3.65 -3.15
C LYS A 550 -22.46 -4.05 -2.05
N THR A 551 -21.39 -4.75 -2.41
CA THR A 551 -20.30 -5.07 -1.47
C THR A 551 -19.60 -3.80 -1.01
N GLY A 552 -19.28 -2.87 -1.92
CA GLY A 552 -18.70 -1.56 -1.58
C GLY A 552 -19.60 -0.72 -0.67
N VAL A 553 -20.91 -0.64 -0.96
CA VAL A 553 -21.86 0.07 -0.09
C VAL A 553 -21.91 -0.54 1.31
N ASN A 554 -21.93 -1.87 1.43
CA ASN A 554 -21.88 -2.53 2.74
C ASN A 554 -20.54 -2.30 3.45
N ALA A 555 -19.43 -2.31 2.71
CA ALA A 555 -18.09 -2.07 3.26
C ALA A 555 -17.98 -0.64 3.79
N SER A 556 -18.47 0.35 3.04
CA SER A 556 -18.54 1.75 3.47
C SER A 556 -19.40 1.92 4.73
N LYS A 557 -20.54 1.21 4.82
CA LYS A 557 -21.40 1.24 6.02
C LYS A 557 -20.70 0.64 7.24
N LEU A 558 -20.00 -0.48 7.08
CA LEU A 558 -19.21 -1.08 8.16
C LEU A 558 -18.03 -0.20 8.57
N GLY A 559 -17.38 0.44 7.59
CA GLY A 559 -16.27 1.35 7.77
C GLY A 559 -16.66 2.78 8.15
N ILE A 560 -17.92 3.05 8.54
CA ILE A 560 -18.40 4.41 8.82
C ILE A 560 -17.58 5.12 9.89
N ALA A 561 -17.01 4.37 10.85
CA ALA A 561 -16.12 4.91 11.86
C ALA A 561 -14.91 5.63 11.24
N ALA A 562 -14.35 5.12 10.14
CA ALA A 562 -13.23 5.77 9.46
C ALA A 562 -13.60 7.09 8.77
N PHE A 563 -14.89 7.32 8.49
CA PHE A 563 -15.36 8.63 8.01
C PHE A 563 -15.51 9.66 9.13
N ILE A 564 -15.74 9.20 10.37
CA ILE A 564 -16.03 10.07 11.51
C ILE A 564 -14.73 10.41 12.25
N ILE A 565 -13.90 9.41 12.55
CA ILE A 565 -12.68 9.55 13.36
C ILE A 565 -11.77 10.70 12.89
N PRO A 566 -11.54 10.94 11.58
CA PRO A 566 -10.75 12.08 11.12
C PRO A 566 -11.28 13.45 11.53
N TYR A 567 -12.60 13.64 11.53
CA TYR A 567 -13.18 14.89 11.99
C TYR A 567 -12.95 15.06 13.49
N VAL A 568 -13.12 13.97 14.26
CA VAL A 568 -12.93 14.02 15.72
C VAL A 568 -11.50 14.39 16.07
N PHE A 569 -10.49 13.74 15.48
CA PHE A 569 -9.10 14.04 15.84
C PHE A 569 -8.58 15.37 15.27
N VAL A 570 -9.21 15.94 14.25
CA VAL A 570 -8.87 17.29 13.78
C VAL A 570 -9.44 18.36 14.73
N LEU A 571 -10.63 18.11 15.28
CA LEU A 571 -11.25 18.99 16.29
C LEU A 571 -10.63 18.84 17.67
N SER A 572 -10.16 17.62 17.97
CA SER A 572 -9.53 17.22 19.24
C SER A 572 -8.21 16.49 18.96
N PRO A 573 -7.12 17.20 18.60
CA PRO A 573 -5.81 16.59 18.30
C PRO A 573 -5.20 15.78 19.44
N GLU A 574 -5.71 15.92 20.66
CA GLU A 574 -5.35 15.14 21.85
C GLU A 574 -5.55 13.63 21.61
N LEU A 575 -6.52 13.25 20.77
CA LEU A 575 -6.73 11.85 20.36
C LEU A 575 -5.56 11.24 19.58
N LEU A 576 -4.72 12.08 18.96
CA LEU A 576 -3.46 11.68 18.33
C LEU A 576 -2.28 11.76 19.29
N GLY A 577 -2.51 12.09 20.56
CA GLY A 577 -1.45 12.35 21.55
C GLY A 577 -0.76 13.70 21.35
N ILE A 578 -1.29 14.59 20.50
CA ILE A 578 -0.71 15.92 20.28
C ILE A 578 -1.12 16.83 21.44
N ASN A 579 -0.14 17.29 22.23
CA ASN A 579 -0.37 18.11 23.44
C ASN A 579 -1.33 17.45 24.46
N ALA A 580 -1.48 16.13 24.42
CA ALA A 580 -2.42 15.43 25.28
C ALA A 580 -1.98 15.49 26.74
N THR A 581 -2.84 16.02 27.60
CA THR A 581 -2.76 15.86 29.05
C THR A 581 -3.82 14.86 29.50
N LEU A 582 -3.60 14.20 30.64
CA LEU A 582 -4.56 13.23 31.19
C LEU A 582 -5.95 13.83 31.43
N ILE A 583 -6.03 15.15 31.68
CA ILE A 583 -7.26 15.92 31.85
C ILE A 583 -7.88 16.26 30.48
N GLY A 584 -7.08 16.70 29.50
CA GLY A 584 -7.55 17.01 28.15
C GLY A 584 -8.19 15.82 27.44
N LEU A 585 -7.67 14.60 27.67
CA LEU A 585 -8.25 13.35 27.12
C LEU A 585 -9.62 12.96 27.71
N THR A 586 -9.99 13.50 28.88
CA THR A 586 -11.30 13.23 29.51
C THR A 586 -12.36 14.29 29.20
N GLU A 587 -11.94 15.46 28.70
CA GLU A 587 -12.83 16.56 28.30
C GLU A 587 -13.19 16.52 26.79
N THR A 588 -12.39 15.80 25.97
CA THR A 588 -12.66 15.44 24.56
C THR A 588 -13.51 14.19 24.44
#